data_AF-A0A6B0URV6-F1
#
_entry.id   AF-A0A6B0URV6-F1
#
_cell.length_a   1.000
_cell.length_b   1.000
_cell.length_c   1.000
_cell.angle_alpha   90.00
_cell.angle_beta   90.00
_cell.angle_gamma   90.00
#
_symmetry.space_group_name_H-M   'P 1'
#
loop_
_entity.id
_entity.type
_entity.pdbx_description
1 polymer ?
#
loop_
_entity_poly.entity_id
_entity_poly.type
_entity_poly.pdbx_seq_one_letter_code
_entity_poly.pdbx_strand_id
1 'polypeptide(L)'
;LNARPLRGSSGKGNLGGKRGSGGSVRDPPVLWGQVQYIGQTGRCLNDRLRVHQMDAERAASDSQHPIVIHGRQCFGCAPNFAGTTAMGGHCERVGREIIEAYRVATSPQNISTPSISLSRKKIIFLRPTMESER
;
A
#
# COMPACT_ATOMS: atom_id res chain seq x y z
N LEU A 1 -6.21 22.11 -4.54
CA LEU A 1 -7.57 22.55 -4.17
C LEU A 1 -7.83 22.12 -2.72
N ASN A 2 -7.83 23.07 -1.80
CA ASN A 2 -7.94 22.84 -0.35
C ASN A 2 -9.41 22.74 0.08
N ALA A 3 -9.75 21.82 0.98
CA ALA A 3 -10.99 21.87 1.75
C ALA A 3 -10.76 21.41 3.20
N ARG A 4 -10.88 22.36 4.15
CA ARG A 4 -11.27 22.14 5.56
C ARG A 4 -12.60 22.91 5.79
N PRO A 5 -13.23 22.85 6.98
CA PRO A 5 -14.28 21.92 7.36
C PRO A 5 -15.62 22.65 7.69
N LEU A 6 -16.74 21.91 7.77
CA LEU A 6 -18.00 22.48 8.26
C LEU A 6 -18.16 22.25 9.77
N ARG A 7 -18.24 23.37 10.52
CA ARG A 7 -18.79 23.44 11.88
C ARG A 7 -20.31 23.27 11.82
N GLY A 8 -20.87 22.52 12.75
CA GLY A 8 -22.28 22.60 13.15
C GLY A 8 -22.36 22.93 14.64
N SER A 9 -23.10 23.99 14.97
CA SER A 9 -23.37 24.47 16.33
C SER A 9 -24.74 23.98 16.81
N SER A 10 -24.90 23.63 18.10
CA SER A 10 -25.97 24.11 19.01
C SER A 10 -26.14 23.24 20.26
N GLY A 11 -26.38 23.88 21.42
CA GLY A 11 -27.01 23.28 22.60
C GLY A 11 -26.33 23.54 23.95
N LYS A 12 -26.87 24.45 24.76
CA LYS A 12 -26.52 24.71 26.17
C LYS A 12 -27.18 23.68 27.12
N GLY A 13 -26.52 23.30 28.22
CA GLY A 13 -27.10 22.53 29.34
C GLY A 13 -26.10 22.34 30.49
N ASN A 14 -26.57 22.41 31.73
CA ASN A 14 -25.86 22.82 32.95
C ASN A 14 -25.32 21.65 33.81
N LEU A 15 -24.29 21.94 34.61
CA LEU A 15 -23.79 21.35 35.88
C LEU A 15 -24.08 19.87 36.23
N GLY A 16 -23.01 19.10 36.46
CA GLY A 16 -23.06 17.83 37.21
C GLY A 16 -21.73 17.09 37.19
N GLY A 17 -21.14 16.83 38.35
CA GLY A 17 -19.76 16.41 38.49
C GLY A 17 -19.43 14.99 38.01
N LYS A 18 -18.16 14.81 37.64
CA LYS A 18 -17.19 13.87 38.26
C LYS A 18 -15.90 14.00 37.46
N ARG A 19 -14.81 14.41 38.12
CA ARG A 19 -13.45 14.33 37.58
C ARG A 19 -13.09 12.85 37.45
N GLY A 20 -13.48 12.24 36.34
CA GLY A 20 -12.82 11.06 35.84
C GLY A 20 -11.50 11.53 35.23
N SER A 21 -10.40 11.28 35.92
CA SER A 21 -9.06 11.28 35.33
C SER A 21 -9.00 10.17 34.29
N GLY A 22 -9.61 10.42 33.12
CA GLY A 22 -9.45 9.61 31.93
C GLY A 22 -8.03 9.78 31.44
N GLY A 23 -7.16 8.85 31.83
CA GLY A 23 -5.85 8.73 31.21
C GLY A 23 -6.06 8.60 29.71
N SER A 24 -5.68 9.63 28.96
CA SER A 24 -5.59 9.52 27.51
C SER A 24 -4.34 8.68 27.25
N VAL A 25 -4.52 7.36 27.26
CA VAL A 25 -3.58 6.44 26.61
C VAL A 25 -3.71 6.73 25.13
N ARG A 26 -3.02 7.78 24.69
CA ARG A 26 -2.62 7.87 23.30
C ARG A 26 -1.50 6.88 23.17
N ASP A 27 -1.84 5.66 22.77
CA ASP A 27 -0.84 4.77 22.22
C ASP A 27 -0.03 5.60 21.21
N PRO A 28 1.31 5.60 21.30
CA PRO A 28 2.12 6.22 20.26
C PRO A 28 1.68 5.60 18.93
N PRO A 29 1.59 6.37 17.83
CA PRO A 29 1.24 5.78 16.54
C PRO A 29 2.24 4.66 16.30
N VAL A 30 1.74 3.41 16.34
CA VAL A 30 2.49 2.25 15.95
C VAL A 30 3.07 2.60 14.59
N LEU A 31 4.39 2.65 14.50
CA LEU A 31 5.12 2.87 13.26
C LEU A 31 4.81 1.65 12.37
N TRP A 32 3.65 1.66 11.72
CA TRP A 32 3.32 0.72 10.68
C TRP A 32 4.32 0.99 9.56
N GLY A 33 5.33 0.12 9.47
CA GLY A 33 6.29 0.12 8.38
C GLY A 33 5.54 0.18 7.05
N GLN A 34 6.06 1.00 6.13
CA GLN A 34 5.44 1.30 4.85
C GLN A 34 5.04 0.02 4.11
N VAL A 35 3.74 -0.25 4.09
CA VAL A 35 3.14 -1.27 3.24
C VAL A 35 3.37 -0.90 1.78
N GLN A 36 3.80 -1.86 0.97
CA GLN A 36 4.16 -1.65 -0.43
C GLN A 36 3.27 -2.49 -1.34
N TYR A 37 2.92 -1.92 -2.48
CA TYR A 37 2.37 -2.67 -3.60
C TYR A 37 3.48 -2.90 -4.62
N ILE A 38 3.72 -4.17 -4.94
CA ILE A 38 4.65 -4.59 -5.99
C ILE A 38 3.82 -5.20 -7.12
N GLY A 39 4.12 -4.83 -8.36
CA GLY A 39 3.44 -5.40 -9.51
C GLY A 39 4.26 -5.24 -10.77
N GLN A 40 4.07 -6.15 -11.73
CA GLN A 40 4.64 -6.00 -13.07
C GLN A 40 3.73 -5.18 -13.99
N THR A 41 4.34 -4.56 -14.99
CA THR A 41 3.63 -3.99 -16.13
C THR A 41 4.39 -4.24 -17.43
N GLY A 42 3.68 -4.56 -18.50
CA GLY A 42 4.19 -4.50 -19.87
C GLY A 42 3.84 -3.17 -20.58
N ARG A 43 3.11 -2.28 -19.91
CA ARG A 43 2.74 -0.94 -20.37
C ARG A 43 3.60 0.12 -19.69
N CYS A 44 3.53 1.35 -20.19
CA CYS A 44 4.12 2.52 -19.54
C CYS A 44 3.75 2.57 -18.04
N LEU A 45 4.75 2.83 -17.19
CA LEU A 45 4.58 2.91 -15.74
C LEU A 45 3.55 3.98 -15.35
N ASN A 46 3.58 5.14 -16.01
CA ASN A 46 2.67 6.25 -15.73
C ASN A 46 1.21 5.89 -16.01
N ASP A 47 0.94 5.19 -17.11
CA ASP A 47 -0.41 4.73 -17.43
C ASP A 47 -0.92 3.74 -16.39
N ARG A 48 -0.05 2.83 -15.95
CA ARG A 48 -0.39 1.86 -14.91
C ARG A 48 -0.69 2.54 -13.58
N LEU A 49 0.12 3.52 -13.19
CA LEU A 49 -0.09 4.30 -11.97
C LEU A 49 -1.37 5.12 -12.02
N ARG A 50 -1.70 5.72 -13.16
CA ARG A 50 -2.95 6.46 -13.34
C ARG A 50 -4.16 5.55 -13.13
N VAL A 51 -4.14 4.32 -13.67
CA VAL A 51 -5.22 3.35 -13.43
C VAL A 51 -5.32 3.00 -11.95
N HIS A 52 -4.19 2.71 -11.29
CA HIS A 52 -4.18 2.41 -9.86
C HIS A 52 -4.72 3.56 -9.00
N GLN A 53 -4.39 4.80 -9.35
CA GLN A 53 -4.90 5.98 -8.67
C GLN A 53 -6.41 6.10 -8.85
N MET A 54 -6.91 5.96 -10.08
CA MET A 54 -8.35 6.00 -10.34
C MET A 54 -9.12 4.90 -9.58
N ASP A 55 -8.57 3.68 -9.51
CA ASP A 55 -9.17 2.57 -8.77
C ASP A 55 -9.19 2.85 -7.26
N ALA A 56 -8.10 3.40 -6.72
CA ALA A 56 -7.98 3.79 -5.31
C ALA A 56 -8.94 4.93 -4.94
N GLU A 57 -9.07 5.94 -5.79
CA GLU A 57 -10.00 7.07 -5.60
C GLU A 57 -11.46 6.64 -5.69
N ARG A 58 -11.79 5.76 -6.65
CA ARG A 58 -13.15 5.22 -6.79
C ARG A 58 -13.52 4.36 -5.59
N ALA A 59 -12.58 3.59 -5.06
CA ALA A 59 -12.76 2.68 -3.93
C ALA A 59 -14.01 1.78 -4.03
N ALA A 60 -14.39 1.36 -5.25
CA ALA A 60 -15.63 0.60 -5.54
C ALA A 60 -15.72 -0.72 -4.76
N SER A 61 -16.71 -0.89 -3.88
CA SER A 61 -16.78 -1.93 -2.82
C SER A 61 -16.52 -3.37 -3.26
N ASP A 62 -16.74 -3.70 -4.52
CA ASP A 62 -16.52 -5.01 -5.16
C ASP A 62 -15.12 -5.21 -5.76
N SER A 63 -14.30 -4.15 -5.84
CA SER A 63 -12.95 -4.18 -6.37
C SER A 63 -12.05 -5.19 -5.65
N GLN A 64 -11.39 -6.03 -6.45
CA GLN A 64 -10.40 -7.00 -6.01
C GLN A 64 -8.95 -6.46 -6.08
N HIS A 65 -8.79 -5.17 -6.37
CA HIS A 65 -7.47 -4.58 -6.49
C HIS A 65 -6.78 -4.48 -5.12
N PRO A 66 -5.56 -5.00 -4.91
CA PRO A 66 -4.94 -5.04 -3.58
C PRO A 66 -4.82 -3.69 -2.88
N ILE A 67 -4.47 -2.62 -3.63
CA ILE A 67 -4.42 -1.25 -3.11
C ILE A 67 -5.78 -0.82 -2.55
N VAL A 68 -6.87 -1.16 -3.24
CA VAL A 68 -8.23 -0.80 -2.84
C VAL A 68 -8.67 -1.60 -1.62
N ILE A 69 -8.41 -2.92 -1.62
CA ILE A 69 -8.69 -3.79 -0.48
C ILE A 69 -7.96 -3.28 0.78
N HIS A 70 -6.66 -3.00 0.66
CA HIS A 70 -5.86 -2.50 1.76
C HIS A 70 -6.37 -1.14 2.27
N GLY A 71 -6.69 -0.20 1.37
CA GLY A 71 -7.21 1.12 1.74
C GLY A 71 -8.54 1.09 2.50
N ARG A 72 -9.34 0.01 2.37
CA ARG A 72 -10.56 -0.19 3.18
C ARG A 72 -10.29 -0.76 4.55
N GLN A 73 -9.26 -1.60 4.67
CA GLN A 73 -8.94 -2.35 5.87
C GLN A 73 -7.99 -1.59 6.80
N CYS A 74 -7.15 -0.71 6.24
CA CYS A 74 -6.14 0.03 6.99
C CYS A 74 -6.44 1.54 6.99
N PHE A 75 -6.79 2.09 8.15
CA PHE A 75 -7.06 3.52 8.32
C PHE A 75 -5.80 4.39 8.42
N GLY A 76 -4.62 3.78 8.58
CA GLY A 76 -3.35 4.48 8.76
C GLY A 76 -2.53 4.66 7.48
N CYS A 77 -2.94 4.02 6.38
CA CYS A 77 -2.19 4.01 5.14
C CYS A 77 -2.91 4.81 4.05
N ALA A 78 -2.12 5.55 3.26
CA ALA A 78 -2.57 6.20 2.03
C ALA A 78 -1.59 5.85 0.91
N PRO A 79 -2.07 5.58 -0.32
CA PRO A 79 -1.19 5.26 -1.44
C PRO A 79 -0.35 6.48 -1.85
N ASN A 80 0.96 6.28 -1.98
CA ASN A 80 1.89 7.29 -2.51
C ASN A 80 2.33 6.92 -3.93
N PHE A 81 1.54 7.30 -4.93
CA PHE A 81 1.85 7.01 -6.33
C PHE A 81 3.07 7.79 -6.85
N ALA A 82 3.28 9.01 -6.38
CA ALA A 82 4.42 9.85 -6.79
C ALA A 82 5.77 9.28 -6.33
N GLY A 83 5.79 8.55 -5.21
CA GLY A 83 6.97 7.86 -4.70
C GLY A 83 7.24 6.50 -5.34
N THR A 84 6.52 6.12 -6.40
CA THR A 84 6.73 4.82 -7.07
C THR A 84 8.10 4.80 -7.74
N THR A 85 8.83 3.69 -7.58
CA THR A 85 10.10 3.44 -8.24
C THR A 85 10.03 2.20 -9.13
N ALA A 86 10.75 2.22 -10.25
CA ALA A 86 10.97 1.02 -11.04
C ALA A 86 12.08 0.18 -10.40
N MET A 87 11.81 -1.09 -10.12
CA MET A 87 12.73 -1.99 -9.39
C MET A 87 13.47 -3.00 -10.28
N GLY A 88 13.40 -2.81 -11.60
CA GLY A 88 13.95 -3.72 -12.60
C GLY A 88 13.05 -3.86 -13.82
N GLY A 89 13.61 -4.38 -14.90
CA GLY A 89 12.90 -4.57 -16.16
C GLY A 89 13.45 -5.76 -16.95
N HIS A 90 12.60 -6.32 -17.81
CA HIS A 90 12.99 -7.38 -18.73
C HIS A 90 12.15 -7.25 -20.01
N CYS A 91 12.74 -7.56 -21.16
CA CYS A 91 12.06 -7.48 -22.46
C CYS A 91 10.88 -8.46 -22.53
N GLU A 92 11.10 -9.69 -22.07
CA GLU A 92 10.08 -10.73 -22.03
C GLU A 92 9.17 -10.62 -20.82
N ARG A 93 7.89 -10.98 -21.02
CA ARG A 93 6.86 -11.03 -19.97
C ARG A 93 7.27 -11.93 -18.81
N VAL A 94 7.72 -13.15 -19.09
CA VAL A 94 8.08 -14.13 -18.07
C VAL A 94 9.23 -13.62 -17.20
N GLY A 95 10.22 -12.96 -17.79
CA GLY A 95 11.31 -12.33 -17.02
C GLY A 95 10.79 -11.27 -16.03
N ARG A 96 9.83 -10.43 -16.44
CA ARG A 96 9.21 -9.45 -15.53
C ARG A 96 8.41 -10.12 -14.42
N GLU A 97 7.69 -11.19 -14.72
CA GLU A 97 6.94 -11.98 -13.72
C GLU A 97 7.88 -12.66 -12.72
N ILE A 98 9.07 -13.13 -13.15
CA ILE A 98 10.10 -13.66 -12.24
C ILE A 98 10.65 -12.58 -11.32
N ILE A 99 10.98 -11.39 -11.85
CA ILE A 99 11.46 -10.25 -11.07
C ILE A 99 10.40 -9.84 -10.04
N GLU A 100 9.15 -9.66 -10.47
CA GLU A 100 8.02 -9.35 -9.58
C GLU A 100 7.87 -10.39 -8.48
N ALA A 101 7.80 -11.68 -8.84
CA ALA A 101 7.59 -12.75 -7.87
C ALA A 101 8.73 -12.83 -6.85
N TYR A 102 9.97 -12.61 -7.27
CA TYR A 102 11.11 -12.50 -6.35
C TYR A 102 10.91 -11.34 -5.39
N ARG A 103 10.66 -10.13 -5.91
CA ARG A 103 10.50 -8.91 -5.08
C ARG A 103 9.35 -9.03 -4.10
N VAL A 104 8.21 -9.58 -4.54
CA VAL A 104 7.06 -9.90 -3.68
C VAL A 104 7.44 -10.88 -2.58
N ALA A 105 8.11 -11.99 -2.92
CA ALA A 105 8.49 -13.01 -1.93
C ALA A 105 9.53 -12.51 -0.91
N THR A 106 10.36 -11.55 -1.28
CA THR A 106 11.39 -10.97 -0.40
C THR A 106 10.94 -9.70 0.34
N SER A 107 9.72 -9.21 0.07
CA SER A 107 9.18 -8.00 0.71
C SER A 107 8.15 -8.38 1.78
N PRO A 108 8.51 -8.35 3.08
CA PRO A 108 7.63 -8.81 4.15
C PRO A 108 6.37 -7.93 4.34
N GLN A 109 6.40 -6.69 3.83
CA GLN A 109 5.30 -5.72 3.95
C GLN A 109 4.62 -5.47 2.59
N ASN A 110 4.52 -6.49 1.75
CA ASN A 110 3.85 -6.39 0.45
C ASN A 110 2.38 -6.86 0.51
N ILE A 111 1.48 -6.10 -0.13
CA ILE A 111 0.04 -6.45 -0.24
C ILE A 111 -0.34 -7.15 -1.54
N SER A 112 0.58 -7.30 -2.49
CA SER A 112 0.29 -7.94 -3.78
C SER A 112 0.41 -9.47 -3.72
N THR A 113 -0.22 -10.13 -4.69
CA THR A 113 -0.01 -11.55 -4.99
C THR A 113 0.85 -11.65 -6.24
N PRO A 114 1.91 -12.47 -6.27
CA PRO A 114 2.81 -12.53 -7.42
C PRO A 114 2.11 -13.19 -8.63
N SER A 115 2.47 -12.78 -9.85
CA SER A 115 1.93 -13.37 -11.08
C SER A 115 2.31 -14.84 -11.25
N ILE A 116 3.46 -15.25 -10.70
CA ILE A 116 3.94 -16.63 -10.68
C ILE A 116 4.47 -16.99 -9.29
N SER A 117 4.39 -18.28 -8.94
CA SER A 117 4.93 -18.79 -7.68
C SER A 117 6.38 -19.25 -7.85
N LEU A 118 7.29 -18.69 -7.05
CA LEU A 118 8.67 -19.14 -6.96
C LEU A 118 8.85 -20.05 -5.74
N SER A 119 9.50 -21.20 -5.93
CA SER A 119 9.92 -22.04 -4.82
C SER A 119 11.09 -21.40 -4.07
N ARG A 120 11.28 -21.78 -2.81
CA ARG A 120 12.43 -21.33 -2.00
C ARG A 120 13.78 -21.56 -2.70
N LYS A 121 13.95 -22.70 -3.38
CA LYS A 121 15.17 -23.01 -4.15
C LYS A 121 15.40 -22.00 -5.28
N LYS A 122 14.35 -21.61 -6.01
CA LYS A 122 14.42 -20.59 -7.06
C LYS A 122 14.75 -19.21 -6.49
N ILE A 123 14.14 -18.82 -5.37
CA ILE A 123 14.47 -17.55 -4.70
C ILE A 123 15.94 -17.50 -4.30
N ILE A 124 16.47 -18.58 -3.71
CA ILE A 124 17.90 -18.66 -3.32
C ILE A 124 18.79 -18.56 -4.56
N PHE A 125 18.44 -19.26 -5.65
CA PHE A 125 19.19 -19.22 -6.90
C PHE A 125 19.24 -17.82 -7.54
N LEU A 126 18.13 -17.07 -7.50
CA LEU A 126 18.04 -15.74 -8.12
C LEU A 126 18.70 -14.62 -7.31
N ARG A 127 18.88 -14.82 -5.99
CA ARG A 127 19.36 -13.77 -5.07
C ARG A 127 20.61 -13.02 -5.55
N PRO A 128 21.70 -13.68 -6.00
CA PRO A 128 22.92 -12.98 -6.38
C PRO A 128 22.69 -11.95 -7.49
N THR A 129 21.91 -12.30 -8.51
CA THR A 129 21.59 -11.41 -9.63
C THR A 129 20.65 -10.28 -9.23
N MET A 130 19.67 -10.56 -8.36
CA MET A 130 18.64 -9.57 -7.98
C MET A 130 19.14 -8.50 -6.99
N GLU A 131 20.21 -8.79 -6.26
CA GLU A 131 20.86 -7.88 -5.31
C GLU A 131 21.99 -7.06 -5.95
N SER A 132 22.61 -7.56 -7.02
CA SER A 132 23.63 -6.81 -7.78
C SER A 132 23.05 -5.68 -8.65
N GLU A 133 21.77 -5.75 -8.97
CA GLU A 133 21.06 -4.75 -9.80
C GLU A 133 20.51 -3.56 -8.98
N ARG A 134 20.90 -3.42 -7.71
CA ARG A 134 20.43 -2.38 -6.80
C ARG A 134 21.37 -1.17 -6.78
#